data_AF-A0A8J4QSY9-F1
#
_entry.id   AF-A0A8J4QSY9-F1
#
_cell.length_a   1.000
_cell.length_b   1.000
_cell.length_c   1.000
_cell.angle_alpha   90.00
_cell.angle_beta   90.00
_cell.angle_gamma   90.00
#
_symmetry.space_group_name_H-M   'P 1'
#
loop_
_entity.id
_entity.type
_entity.pdbx_description
1 polymer ?
#
loop_
_entity_poly.entity_id
_entity_poly.type
_entity_poly.pdbx_seq_one_letter_code
_entity_poly.pdbx_strand_id
1 'polypeptide(L)' 'MSLFGKLDAEIEIKASAYKFHEVNSKRLAEVSKLGPNFIQSVDLVEGEWGQEGSVMCWYFNFGKS' A
#
# COMPACT_ATOMS: atom_id res chain seq x y z
N MET A 1 20.95 21.46 -12.48
CA MET A 1 20.57 20.81 -11.21
C MET A 1 19.47 19.81 -11.52
N SER A 2 19.69 18.50 -11.34
CA SER A 2 18.65 17.49 -11.57
C SER A 2 17.85 17.25 -10.27
N LEU A 3 16.54 17.45 -10.31
CA LEU A 3 15.59 17.12 -9.25
C LEU A 3 15.24 15.61 -9.25
N PHE A 4 16.26 14.75 -9.24
CA PHE A 4 16.07 13.29 -9.27
C PHE A 4 16.86 12.61 -8.17
N GLY A 5 16.25 11.63 -7.49
CA GLY A 5 16.86 10.81 -6.46
C GLY A 5 16.05 9.54 -6.22
N LYS A 6 16.71 8.49 -5.69
CA LYS A 6 16.11 7.22 -5.30
C LYS A 6 16.37 6.97 -3.82
N LEU A 7 15.35 6.49 -3.09
CA LEU A 7 15.45 6.06 -1.71
C LEU A 7 14.89 4.64 -1.61
N ASP A 8 15.65 3.74 -0.99
CA ASP A 8 15.27 2.35 -0.77
C ASP A 8 15.36 2.03 0.74
N ALA A 9 14.50 1.14 1.22
CA ALA A 9 14.53 0.60 2.58
C ALA A 9 14.18 -0.88 2.57
N GLU A 10 14.88 -1.68 3.38
CA GLU A 10 14.68 -3.12 3.49
C GLU A 10 14.47 -3.49 4.96
N ILE A 11 13.47 -4.31 5.25
CA ILE A 11 13.10 -4.74 6.59
C ILE A 11 12.77 -6.23 6.55
N GLU A 12 13.38 -7.00 7.46
CA GLU A 12 13.06 -8.41 7.61
C GLU A 12 11.67 -8.59 8.23
N ILE A 13 10.82 -9.38 7.59
CA ILE A 13 9.50 -9.74 8.12
C ILE A 13 9.45 -11.23 8.49
N LYS A 14 8.79 -11.52 9.61
CA LYS A 14 8.52 -12.92 10.02
C LYS A 14 7.35 -13.55 9.28
N ALA A 15 6.57 -12.76 8.55
CA ALA A 15 5.41 -13.23 7.81
C ALA A 15 5.83 -13.88 6.48
N SER A 16 4.98 -14.79 5.96
CA SER A 16 5.20 -15.40 4.65
C SER A 16 5.19 -14.34 3.54
N ALA A 17 6.21 -14.39 2.66
CA ALA A 17 6.30 -13.52 1.49
C ALA A 17 5.06 -13.58 0.60
N TYR A 18 4.50 -14.78 0.39
CA TYR A 18 3.27 -14.95 -0.39
C TYR A 18 2.09 -14.17 0.20
N LYS A 19 1.87 -14.30 1.52
CA LYS A 19 0.75 -13.62 2.20
C LYS A 19 0.94 -12.10 2.17
N PHE A 20 2.16 -11.63 2.38
CA PHE A 20 2.47 -10.21 2.31
C PHE A 20 2.20 -9.66 0.91
N HIS A 21 2.67 -10.35 -0.13
CA HIS A 21 2.41 -9.95 -1.52
C HIS A 21 0.92 -9.95 -1.85
N GLU A 22 0.18 -11.01 -1.50
CA GLU A 22 -1.25 -11.14 -1.78
C GLU A 22 -2.08 -10.00 -1.18
N VAL A 23 -1.80 -9.65 0.08
CA VAL A 23 -2.45 -8.53 0.77
C VAL A 23 -2.19 -7.21 0.04
N ASN A 24 -0.94 -6.97 -0.36
CA ASN A 24 -0.51 -5.71 -0.99
C ASN A 24 -0.70 -5.66 -2.51
N SER A 25 -1.32 -6.67 -3.12
CA SER A 25 -1.60 -6.69 -4.56
C SER A 25 -3.07 -6.95 -4.88
N LYS A 26 -3.69 -7.93 -4.22
CA LYS A 26 -5.04 -8.41 -4.56
C LYS A 26 -6.10 -8.02 -3.54
N ARG A 27 -5.71 -7.80 -2.28
CA ARG A 27 -6.64 -7.52 -1.16
C ARG A 27 -6.46 -6.12 -0.60
N LEU A 28 -6.22 -5.15 -1.50
CA LEU A 28 -5.90 -3.77 -1.15
C LEU A 28 -6.99 -3.07 -0.32
N ALA A 29 -8.27 -3.42 -0.54
CA ALA A 29 -9.38 -2.92 0.28
C ALA A 29 -9.31 -3.34 1.76
N GLU A 30 -8.55 -4.39 2.09
CA GLU A 30 -8.40 -4.87 3.47
C GLU A 30 -7.14 -4.32 4.16
N VAL A 31 -6.24 -3.66 3.42
CA VAL A 31 -4.95 -3.17 3.94
C VAL A 31 -5.15 -2.17 5.07
N SER A 32 -6.18 -1.31 5.01
CA SER A 32 -6.49 -0.35 6.09
C SER A 32 -6.82 -1.04 7.41
N LYS A 33 -7.35 -2.26 7.38
CA LYS A 33 -7.63 -3.05 8.60
C LYS A 33 -6.36 -3.57 9.26
N LEU A 34 -5.29 -3.75 8.50
CA LEU A 34 -4.02 -4.29 8.99
C LEU A 34 -3.13 -3.22 9.63
N GLY A 35 -3.28 -1.97 9.19
CA GLY A 35 -2.51 -0.83 9.69
C GLY A 35 -3.34 0.44 9.79
N PRO A 36 -4.43 0.47 10.58
CA PRO A 36 -5.38 1.60 10.60
C PRO A 36 -4.74 2.91 11.09
N ASN A 37 -3.66 2.81 11.86
CA ASN A 37 -2.91 3.97 12.33
C ASN A 37 -2.16 4.71 11.20
N PHE A 38 -1.84 4.00 10.10
CA PHE A 38 -1.09 4.54 8.96
C PHE A 38 -1.97 4.71 7.73
N ILE A 39 -2.91 3.79 7.51
CA ILE A 39 -3.75 3.72 6.31
C ILE A 39 -5.20 3.70 6.77
N GLN A 40 -5.93 4.78 6.51
CA GLN A 40 -7.32 4.92 6.94
C GLN A 40 -8.27 4.17 6.02
N SER A 41 -8.10 4.33 4.70
CA SER A 41 -8.93 3.69 3.68
C SER A 41 -8.23 3.66 2.33
N VAL A 42 -8.73 2.80 1.44
CA VAL A 42 -8.32 2.71 0.04
C VAL A 42 -9.59 2.53 -0.79
N ASP A 43 -9.83 3.45 -1.72
CA ASP A 43 -11.00 3.42 -2.58
C ASP A 43 -10.57 3.09 -4.01
N LEU A 44 -11.27 2.16 -4.67
CA LEU A 44 -11.10 1.90 -6.10
C LEU A 44 -11.81 2.99 -6.88
N VAL A 45 -11.06 3.69 -7.73
CA VAL A 45 -11.57 4.79 -8.56
C VAL A 45 -11.89 4.28 -9.96
N GLU A 46 -10.98 3.48 -10.55
CA GLU A 46 -11.13 2.92 -11.89
C GLU A 46 -10.53 1.50 -11.96
N GLY A 47 -11.11 0.64 -12.80
CA GLY A 47 -10.62 -0.71 -13.05
C GLY A 47 -11.14 -1.75 -12.05
N GLU A 48 -10.30 -2.74 -11.74
CA GLU A 48 -10.63 -3.87 -10.86
C GLU A 48 -9.49 -4.14 -9.88
N TRP A 49 -9.82 -4.51 -8.64
CA TRP A 49 -8.81 -4.78 -7.61
C TRP A 49 -7.75 -5.80 -8.08
N GLY A 50 -6.49 -5.40 -8.00
CA GLY A 50 -5.35 -6.26 -8.32
C GLY A 50 -5.10 -6.50 -9.80
N GLN A 51 -5.77 -5.77 -10.70
CA GLN A 51 -5.49 -5.79 -12.12
C GLN A 51 -4.58 -4.62 -12.52
N GLU A 52 -3.76 -4.84 -13.56
CA GLU A 52 -2.96 -3.78 -14.17
C GLU A 52 -3.85 -2.67 -14.74
N GLY A 53 -3.41 -1.41 -14.60
CA GLY A 53 -4.15 -0.24 -15.05
C GLY A 53 -5.20 0.29 -14.06
N SER A 54 -5.38 -0.35 -12.90
CA SER A 54 -6.35 0.10 -11.89
C SER A 54 -5.88 1.35 -11.16
N VAL A 55 -6.82 2.25 -10.87
CA VAL A 55 -6.56 3.52 -10.16
C VAL A 55 -7.21 3.48 -8.79
N MET A 56 -6.42 3.79 -7.76
CA MET A 56 -6.84 3.74 -6.36
C MET A 56 -6.52 5.05 -5.67
N CYS A 57 -7.46 5.54 -4.86
CA CYS A 57 -7.25 6.65 -3.95
C CYS A 57 -6.89 6.11 -2.56
N TRP A 58 -5.72 6.51 -2.04
CA TRP A 58 -5.22 6.05 -0.75
C TRP A 58 -5.23 7.18 0.27
N TYR A 59 -5.80 6.93 1.45
CA TYR A 59 -5.87 7.89 2.54
C TYR A 59 -4.91 7.47 3.65
N PHE A 60 -3.84 8.24 3.82
CA PHE A 60 -2.78 7.97 4.78
C PHE A 60 -2.78 8.97 5.94
N ASN A 61 -2.33 8.50 7.10
CA ASN A 61 -1.93 9.33 8.22
C ASN A 61 -0.40 9.41 8.29
N PHE A 62 0.14 10.61 8.13
CA PHE A 62 1.57 10.89 8.33
C PHE A 62 1.74 12.00 9.37
N GLY A 63 2.55 11.73 10.40
CA GLY A 63 2.81 12.66 11.50
C GLY A 63 2.63 12.01 12.88
N LYS A 64 2.93 12.74 13.95
CA LYS A 64 2.65 12.28 15.33
C LYS A 64 1.16 12.50 15.64
N SER A 65 0.47 11.43 16.02
CA SER A 65 -0.77 11.50 16.82
C SER A 65 -0.48 12.01 18.21
#